data_AF-A0A7C5N849-F1
#
_entry.id   AF-A0A7C5N849-F1
#
_cell.length_a   1.000
_cell.length_b   1.000
_cell.length_c   1.000
_cell.angle_alpha   90.00
_cell.angle_beta   90.00
_cell.angle_gamma   90.00
#
_symmetry.space_group_name_H-M   'P 1'
#
loop_
_entity.id
_entity.type
_entity.pdbx_description
1 polymer ?
#
loop_
_entity_poly.entity_id
_entity_poly.type
_entity_poly.pdbx_seq_one_letter_code
_entity_poly.pdbx_strand_id
1 'polypeptide(L)'
;MSDLQPTVSSLQSAWAKQAQLDAERGVIACRMCRREAGLDETTTLWRDGLLVFALCDCCAASHDVLMRPTPDGLEVRALPRTPLVVGGHG
;
A
#
# COMPACT_ATOMS: atom_id res chain seq x y z
N MET A 1 -4.81 -7.45 35.21
CA MET A 1 -3.99 -7.32 33.99
C MET A 1 -4.95 -6.89 32.90
N SER A 2 -5.12 -5.59 32.71
CA SER A 2 -6.01 -5.05 31.68
C SER A 2 -5.30 -5.14 30.35
N ASP A 3 -5.88 -5.90 29.43
CA ASP A 3 -5.44 -6.07 28.05
C ASP A 3 -5.45 -4.70 27.36
N LEU A 4 -4.26 -4.10 27.20
CA LEU A 4 -4.08 -2.88 26.41
C LEU A 4 -4.24 -3.27 24.94
N GLN A 5 -5.48 -3.34 24.44
CA GLN A 5 -5.71 -3.51 23.01
C GLN A 5 -5.14 -2.28 22.30
N PRO A 6 -4.19 -2.45 21.37
CA PRO A 6 -3.57 -1.34 20.69
C PRO A 6 -4.63 -0.61 19.85
N THR A 7 -4.68 0.71 19.99
CA THR A 7 -5.58 1.56 19.21
C THR A 7 -5.23 1.47 17.72
N VAL A 8 -6.20 1.68 16.84
CA VAL A 8 -5.99 1.62 15.37
C VAL A 8 -4.88 2.55 14.91
N SER A 9 -4.78 3.75 15.51
CA SER A 9 -3.70 4.72 15.23
C SER A 9 -2.32 4.20 15.63
N SER A 10 -2.19 3.53 16.78
CA SER A 10 -0.95 2.90 17.24
C SER A 10 -0.49 1.79 16.29
N LEU A 11 -1.42 0.96 15.81
CA LEU A 11 -1.14 -0.10 14.85
C LEU A 11 -0.69 0.45 13.49
N GLN A 12 -1.28 1.56 13.04
CA GLN A 12 -0.87 2.22 11.80
C GLN A 12 0.56 2.77 11.90
N SER A 13 0.92 3.42 13.00
CA SER A 13 2.27 3.94 13.24
C SER A 13 3.30 2.82 13.37
N ALA A 14 2.98 1.74 14.08
CA ALA A 14 3.86 0.58 14.21
C ALA A 14 4.11 -0.11 12.86
N TRP A 15 3.08 -0.23 12.03
CA TRP A 15 3.21 -0.79 10.69
C TRP A 15 4.06 0.10 9.77
N ALA A 16 3.83 1.41 9.76
CA ALA A 16 4.60 2.34 8.94
C ALA A 16 6.10 2.28 9.30
N LYS A 17 6.39 2.18 10.61
CA LYS A 17 7.77 2.02 11.08
C LYS A 17 8.39 0.69 10.63
N GLN A 18 7.66 -0.41 10.68
CA GLN A 18 8.17 -1.70 10.20
C GLN A 18 8.40 -1.67 8.68
N ALA A 19 7.43 -1.15 7.91
CA ALA A 19 7.55 -1.04 6.45
C ALA A 19 8.76 -0.20 6.03
N GLN A 20 9.08 0.87 6.78
CA GLN A 20 10.28 1.66 6.58
C GLN A 20 11.56 0.84 6.83
N LEU A 21 11.62 0.09 7.94
CA LEU A 21 12.78 -0.74 8.27
C LEU A 21 12.99 -1.87 7.26
N ASP A 22 11.90 -2.45 6.74
CA ASP A 22 11.96 -3.46 5.69
C ASP A 22 12.52 -2.83 4.40
N ALA A 23 12.05 -1.64 4.03
CA ALA A 23 12.52 -0.93 2.85
C ALA A 23 14.01 -0.57 2.96
N GLU A 24 14.49 -0.18 4.15
CA GLU A 24 15.93 0.02 4.40
C GLU A 24 16.75 -1.27 4.21
N ARG A 25 16.12 -2.44 4.30
CA ARG A 25 16.73 -3.75 4.05
C ARG A 25 16.55 -4.25 2.61
N GLY A 26 15.89 -3.49 1.74
CA GLY A 26 15.66 -3.90 0.36
C GLY A 26 14.39 -4.73 0.13
N VAL A 27 13.53 -4.89 1.13
CA VAL A 27 12.34 -5.77 1.09
C VAL A 27 11.11 -5.00 1.50
N ILE A 28 9.94 -5.30 0.94
CA ILE A 28 8.69 -4.67 1.36
C ILE A 28 7.51 -5.65 1.31
N ALA A 29 6.67 -5.59 2.34
CA ALA A 29 5.41 -6.33 2.38
C ALA A 29 4.35 -5.62 1.53
N CYS A 30 3.87 -6.27 0.48
CA CYS A 30 2.82 -5.75 -0.38
C CYS A 30 1.57 -5.40 0.43
N ARG A 31 1.09 -4.16 0.31
CA ARG A 31 -0.07 -3.67 1.07
C ARG A 31 -1.36 -4.45 0.78
N MET A 32 -1.42 -5.14 -0.34
CA MET A 32 -2.60 -5.87 -0.80
C MET A 32 -2.57 -7.35 -0.43
N CYS A 33 -1.57 -8.10 -0.91
CA CYS A 33 -1.48 -9.55 -0.69
C CYS A 33 -0.63 -9.94 0.53
N ARG A 34 0.03 -8.97 1.18
CA ARG A 34 0.94 -9.15 2.33
C ARG A 34 2.17 -10.03 2.05
N ARG A 35 2.43 -10.38 0.79
CA ARG A 35 3.65 -11.06 0.38
C ARG A 35 4.83 -10.10 0.46
N GLU A 36 5.96 -10.59 0.97
CA GLU A 36 7.25 -9.90 0.89
C GLU A 36 7.82 -10.00 -0.53
N ALA A 37 8.29 -8.88 -1.05
CA ALA A 37 8.91 -8.77 -2.37
C ALA A 37 10.12 -7.81 -2.31
N GLY A 38 11.04 -7.95 -3.27
CA GLY A 38 12.14 -7.02 -3.41
C GLY A 38 11.66 -5.60 -3.72
N LEU A 39 12.43 -4.60 -3.32
CA LEU A 39 12.18 -3.19 -3.69
C LEU A 39 12.18 -2.96 -5.21
N ASP A 40 12.86 -3.83 -5.97
CA ASP A 40 12.89 -3.82 -7.44
C ASP A 40 11.66 -4.49 -8.10
N GLU A 41 10.91 -5.31 -7.36
CA GLU A 41 9.71 -6.03 -7.82
C GLU A 41 8.41 -5.38 -7.34
N THR A 42 8.49 -4.10 -6.98
CA THR A 42 7.43 -3.40 -6.27
C THR A 42 7.31 -1.92 -6.65
N THR A 43 6.06 -1.46 -6.76
CA THR A 43 5.74 -0.04 -6.90
C THR A 43 5.62 0.58 -5.52
N THR A 44 6.50 1.54 -5.21
CA THR A 44 6.53 2.26 -3.93
C THR A 44 6.11 3.72 -4.07
N LEU A 45 5.41 4.25 -3.06
CA LEU A 45 5.22 5.68 -2.86
C LEU A 45 5.95 6.13 -1.59
N TRP A 46 6.68 7.23 -1.72
CA TRP A 46 7.43 7.86 -0.66
C TRP A 46 6.93 9.28 -0.41
N ARG A 47 6.95 9.72 0.84
CA ARG A 47 6.66 11.11 1.23
C ARG A 47 7.66 11.53 2.30
N ASP A 48 8.42 12.60 2.03
CA ASP A 48 9.45 13.11 2.94
C ASP A 48 10.45 12.04 3.42
N GLY A 49 10.80 11.10 2.53
CA GLY A 49 11.71 9.99 2.83
C GLY A 49 11.07 8.81 3.57
N LEU A 50 9.78 8.88 3.90
CA LEU A 50 9.03 7.79 4.52
C LEU A 50 8.28 6.98 3.47
N LEU A 51 8.40 5.66 3.54
CA LEU A 51 7.58 4.75 2.76
C LEU A 51 6.14 4.83 3.26
N VAL A 52 5.24 5.32 2.41
CA VAL A 52 3.82 5.43 2.73
C VAL A 52 2.99 4.30 2.12
N PHE A 53 3.47 3.68 1.04
CA PHE A 53 2.74 2.65 0.33
C PHE A 53 3.65 1.78 -0.55
N ALA A 54 3.34 0.49 -0.66
CA ALA A 54 4.04 -0.44 -1.54
C ALA A 54 3.09 -1.54 -2.05
N LEU A 55 3.23 -1.93 -3.32
CA LEU A 55 2.57 -3.09 -3.93
C LEU A 55 3.58 -3.91 -4.73
N CYS A 56 3.44 -5.23 -4.70
CA CYS A 56 4.14 -6.08 -5.67
C CYS A 56 3.58 -5.90 -7.08
N ASP A 57 4.42 -6.16 -8.07
CA ASP A 57 4.08 -6.00 -9.50
C ASP A 57 2.80 -6.75 -9.88
N CYS A 58 2.56 -7.95 -9.34
CA CYS A 58 1.33 -8.69 -9.60
C CYS A 58 0.07 -7.90 -9.17
N CYS A 59 0.12 -7.29 -7.99
CA CYS A 59 -1.00 -6.50 -7.47
C CYS A 59 -1.13 -5.17 -8.21
N ALA A 60 -0.01 -4.52 -8.55
CA ALA A 60 0.02 -3.28 -9.32
C ALA A 60 -0.48 -3.47 -10.78
N ALA A 61 -0.20 -4.62 -11.40
CA ALA A 61 -0.69 -4.94 -12.73
C ALA A 61 -2.20 -5.21 -12.77
N SER A 62 -2.74 -5.80 -11.70
CA SER A 62 -4.13 -6.26 -11.63
C SER A 62 -5.13 -5.23 -11.11
N HIS A 63 -4.66 -4.12 -10.54
CA HIS A 63 -5.51 -3.13 -9.88
C HIS A 63 -5.15 -1.71 -10.26
N ASP A 64 -6.15 -0.85 -10.36
CA ASP A 64 -5.97 0.59 -10.34
C ASP A 64 -5.89 1.05 -8.88
N VAL A 65 -4.83 1.80 -8.58
CA VAL A 65 -4.57 2.28 -7.22
C VAL A 65 -4.97 3.73 -7.14
N LEU A 66 -6.04 3.99 -6.38
CA LEU A 66 -6.49 5.33 -6.06
C LEU A 66 -5.90 5.74 -4.71
N MET A 67 -5.21 6.87 -4.72
CA MET A 67 -4.65 7.48 -3.52
C MET A 67 -5.34 8.82 -3.30
N ARG A 68 -5.93 8.98 -2.12
CA ARG A 68 -6.65 10.21 -1.76
C ARG A 68 -6.13 10.74 -0.43
N PRO A 69 -5.70 12.01 -0.34
CA PRO A 69 -5.37 12.62 0.93
C PRO A 69 -6.64 12.77 1.79
N THR A 70 -6.53 12.45 3.08
CA THR A 70 -7.58 12.59 4.09
C THR A 70 -7.03 13.32 5.33
N PRO A 71 -7.90 13.86 6.22
CA PRO A 71 -7.44 14.47 7.47
C PRO A 71 -6.62 13.52 8.36
N ASP A 72 -6.90 12.22 8.28
CA ASP A 72 -6.21 11.18 9.06
C ASP A 72 -4.98 10.58 8.34
N GLY A 73 -4.68 11.00 7.11
CA GLY A 73 -3.51 10.54 6.35
C GLY A 73 -3.76 10.32 4.86
N LEU A 74 -3.31 9.18 4.34
CA LEU A 74 -3.50 8.78 2.95
C LEU A 74 -4.44 7.58 2.89
N GLU A 75 -5.61 7.75 2.28
CA GLU A 75 -6.48 6.64 1.95
C GLU A 75 -5.98 6.01 0.65
N VAL A 76 -5.74 4.68 0.69
CA VAL A 76 -5.37 3.91 -0.51
C VAL A 76 -6.42 2.87 -0.78
N ARG A 77 -6.98 2.89 -1.99
CA ARG A 77 -7.97 1.94 -2.47
C ARG A 77 -7.44 1.27 -3.72
N ALA A 78 -7.48 -0.05 -3.75
CA ALA A 78 -7.24 -0.82 -4.95
C ALA A 78 -8.61 -1.17 -5.55
N LEU A 79 -8.84 -0.77 -6.80
CA LEU A 79 -9.96 -1.27 -7.59
C LEU A 79 -9.46 -2.32 -8.57
N PRO A 80 -10.12 -3.48 -8.70
CA PRO A 80 -9.81 -4.42 -9.77
C PRO A 80 -9.90 -3.69 -11.12
N ARG A 81 -8.88 -3.88 -11.96
CA ARG A 81 -8.94 -3.37 -13.34
C ARG A 81 -10.03 -4.11 -14.09
N THR A 82 -11.16 -3.45 -14.32
CA THR A 82 -12.15 -3.90 -15.29
C THR A 82 -11.79 -3.32 -16.66
N PRO A 83 -11.82 -4.11 -17.74
CA PRO A 83 -11.58 -3.59 -19.07
C PRO A 83 -12.64 -2.53 -19.39
N LEU A 84 -12.20 -1.35 -19.83
CA LEU A 84 -13.09 -0.35 -20.42
C LEU A 84 -13.60 -0.89 -21.75
N VAL A 85 -14.85 -1.33 -21.79
CA VAL A 85 -15.52 -1.70 -23.05
C VAL A 85 -15.92 -0.41 -23.75
N VAL A 86 -15.10 0.06 -24.71
CA VAL A 86 -15.45 1.19 -25.58
C VAL A 86 -16.39 0.66 -26.67
N GLY A 87 -17.69 0.67 -26.39
CA GLY A 87 -18.72 0.40 -27.39
C GLY A 87 -18.91 1.62 -28.29
N GLY A 88 -18.30 1.60 -29.48
CA GLY A 88 -18.60 2.55 -30.54
C GLY A 88 -19.95 2.22 -31.15
N HIS A 89 -20.99 2.99 -30.84
CA HIS A 89 -22.21 3.03 -31.65
C HIS A 89 -22.02 4.11 -32.72
N GLY A 90 -21.87 3.66 -33.97
CA GLY A 90 -22.19 4.47 -35.15
C GLY A 90 -23.68 4.42 -35.46
#